data_AF-A0A838HK46-F1
#
_entry.id   AF-A0A838HK46-F1
#
_cell.length_a   1.000
_cell.length_b   1.000
_cell.length_c   1.000
_cell.angle_alpha   90.00
_cell.angle_beta   90.00
_cell.angle_gamma   90.00
#
_symmetry.space_group_name_H-M   'P 1'
#
loop_
_entity.id
_entity.type
_entity.pdbx_description
1 polymer ?
#
loop_
_entity_poly.entity_id
_entity_poly.type
_entity_poly.pdbx_seq_one_letter_code
_entity_poly.pdbx_strand_id
1 'polypeptide(L)'
;AYGSDVQRVLQILREAAEAHPGVLSDPEPQVLFVAFGDSALDFELRVWVKELLLRPQVRSTVLAEVDHRFRAAGIEIPFPQRDLHLRSVDSGVVEALLRGRPARGDGESPPPR
;
A
#
# COMPACT_ATOMS: atom_id res chain seq x y z
N ALA A 1 4.14 -3.12 -6.91
CA ALA A 1 3.01 -3.48 -7.81
C ALA A 1 3.52 -4.42 -8.92
N TYR A 2 2.64 -5.00 -9.74
CA TYR A 2 3.07 -5.87 -10.87
C TYR A 2 3.97 -5.17 -11.90
N GLY A 3 3.88 -3.84 -12.02
CA GLY A 3 4.76 -3.04 -12.88
C GLY A 3 6.10 -2.64 -12.24
N SER A 4 6.40 -3.08 -11.01
CA SER A 4 7.64 -2.70 -10.32
C SER A 4 8.85 -3.49 -10.85
N ASP A 5 10.00 -2.84 -10.92
CA ASP A 5 11.28 -3.52 -11.21
C ASP A 5 11.68 -4.41 -10.03
N VAL A 6 11.61 -5.72 -10.26
CA VAL A 6 11.94 -6.76 -9.27
C VAL A 6 13.37 -6.61 -8.74
N GLN A 7 14.35 -6.34 -9.61
CA GLN A 7 15.75 -6.22 -9.18
C GLN A 7 15.93 -5.00 -8.29
N ARG A 8 15.25 -3.90 -8.63
CA ARG A 8 15.28 -2.68 -7.81
C ARG A 8 14.64 -2.88 -6.44
N VAL A 9 13.53 -3.61 -6.37
CA VAL A 9 12.89 -3.97 -5.09
C VAL A 9 13.82 -4.82 -4.23
N LEU A 10 14.41 -5.87 -4.80
CA LEU A 10 15.34 -6.76 -4.08
C LEU A 10 16.53 -5.99 -3.51
N GLN A 11 17.11 -5.09 -4.31
CA GLN A 11 18.22 -4.23 -3.90
C GLN A 11 17.83 -3.35 -2.71
N ILE A 12 16.71 -2.62 -2.81
CA ILE A 12 16.30 -1.70 -1.74
C ILE A 12 15.99 -2.43 -0.43
N LEU A 13 15.33 -3.58 -0.50
CA LEU A 13 15.05 -4.40 0.68
C LEU A 13 16.35 -4.85 1.39
N ARG A 14 17.35 -5.28 0.61
CA ARG A 14 18.66 -5.67 1.14
C ARG A 14 19.37 -4.49 1.80
N GLU A 15 19.49 -3.36 1.07
CA GLU A 15 20.17 -2.18 1.57
C GLU A 15 19.51 -1.59 2.83
N ALA A 16 18.17 -1.63 2.91
CA ALA A 16 17.43 -1.17 4.09
C ALA A 16 17.71 -2.05 5.33
N ALA A 17 17.84 -3.37 5.15
CA ALA A 17 18.21 -4.28 6.22
C ALA A 17 19.67 -4.10 6.66
N GLU A 18 20.60 -4.03 5.71
CA GLU A 18 22.04 -3.89 5.97
C GLU A 18 22.40 -2.56 6.62
N ALA A 19 21.65 -1.49 6.36
CA ALA A 19 21.86 -0.18 6.97
C ALA A 19 21.51 -0.15 8.48
N HIS A 20 20.74 -1.11 8.99
CA HIS A 20 20.29 -1.09 10.38
C HIS A 20 21.30 -1.79 11.31
N PRO A 21 21.87 -1.11 12.33
CA PRO A 21 22.95 -1.66 13.16
C PRO A 21 22.55 -2.87 14.02
N GLY A 22 21.25 -3.03 14.28
CA GLY A 22 20.67 -4.18 14.98
C GLY A 22 20.53 -5.45 14.14
N VAL A 23 20.72 -5.37 12.81
CA VAL A 23 20.73 -6.51 11.89
C VAL A 23 22.14 -7.10 11.82
N LEU A 24 22.23 -8.42 11.80
CA LEU A 24 23.49 -9.15 11.66
C LEU A 24 23.93 -9.18 10.19
N SER A 25 25.24 -9.07 9.97
CA SER A 25 25.87 -9.28 8.67
C SER A 25 26.23 -10.75 8.42
N ASP A 26 26.33 -11.55 9.48
CA ASP A 26 26.54 -12.99 9.43
C ASP A 26 25.65 -13.67 10.49
N PRO A 27 24.65 -14.48 10.08
CA PRO A 27 24.24 -14.72 8.69
C PRO A 27 23.71 -13.44 8.00
N GLU A 28 23.99 -13.31 6.70
CA GLU A 28 23.58 -12.14 5.91
C GLU A 28 22.06 -12.08 5.70
N PRO A 29 21.44 -10.88 5.62
CA PRO A 29 20.03 -10.74 5.25
C PRO A 29 19.71 -11.42 3.93
N GLN A 30 18.57 -12.12 3.87
CA GLN A 30 18.09 -12.74 2.64
C GLN A 30 16.86 -12.00 2.12
N VAL A 31 16.86 -11.72 0.82
CA VAL A 31 15.71 -11.15 0.12
C VAL A 31 15.27 -12.13 -0.97
N LEU A 32 14.00 -12.49 -0.94
CA LEU A 32 13.42 -13.47 -1.86
C LEU A 32 12.26 -12.83 -2.61
N PHE A 33 12.19 -13.08 -3.91
CA PHE A 33 10.94 -12.92 -4.66
C PHE A 33 10.20 -14.26 -4.61
N VAL A 34 9.04 -14.26 -3.95
CA VAL A 34 8.40 -15.49 -3.47
C VAL A 34 7.29 -15.96 -4.41
N ALA A 35 6.45 -15.03 -4.88
CA ALA A 35 5.31 -15.38 -5.70
C ALA A 35 4.77 -14.19 -6.51
N PHE A 36 4.01 -14.53 -7.54
CA PHE A 36 3.06 -13.61 -8.18
C PHE A 36 1.73 -13.74 -7.42
N GLY A 37 1.44 -12.79 -6.52
CA GLY A 37 0.23 -12.78 -5.71
C GLY A 37 -0.96 -12.15 -6.45
N ASP A 38 -2.19 -12.29 -5.92
CA ASP A 38 -3.41 -11.89 -6.64
C ASP A 38 -3.47 -10.41 -7.03
N SER A 39 -2.80 -9.52 -6.29
CA SER A 39 -2.77 -8.07 -6.56
C SER A 39 -1.37 -7.45 -6.44
N ALA A 40 -0.34 -8.26 -6.19
CA ALA A 40 1.01 -7.77 -5.94
C ALA A 40 2.08 -8.81 -6.33
N LEU A 41 3.32 -8.33 -6.43
CA LEU A 41 4.50 -9.18 -6.41
C LEU A 41 4.89 -9.39 -4.94
N ASP A 42 5.04 -10.64 -4.52
CA ASP A 42 5.30 -10.99 -3.12
C ASP A 42 6.80 -11.15 -2.87
N PHE A 43 7.31 -10.43 -1.89
CA PHE A 43 8.72 -10.47 -1.47
C PHE A 43 8.84 -10.82 0.00
N GLU A 44 9.91 -11.51 0.36
CA GLU A 44 10.25 -11.84 1.74
C GLU A 44 11.64 -11.33 2.08
N LEU A 45 11.73 -10.55 3.17
CA LEU A 45 12.98 -10.11 3.76
C LEU A 45 13.21 -10.85 5.08
N ARG A 46 14.26 -11.67 5.13
CA ARG A 46 14.72 -12.38 6.33
C ARG A 46 15.93 -11.67 6.90
N VAL A 47 15.84 -11.34 8.19
CA VAL A 47 16.90 -10.67 8.93
C VAL A 47 17.15 -11.41 10.24
N TRP A 48 18.41 -11.44 10.65
CA TRP A 48 18.84 -11.93 11.95
C TRP A 48 19.23 -10.74 12.81
N VAL A 49 18.87 -10.78 14.09
CA VAL A 49 19.08 -9.65 15.01
C VAL A 49 20.03 -10.02 16.12
N LYS A 50 20.85 -9.05 16.54
CA LYS A 50 21.82 -9.22 17.65
C LYS A 50 21.14 -9.54 18.97
N GLU A 51 20.05 -8.83 19.25
CA GLU A 51 19.32 -8.91 20.52
C GLU A 51 17.85 -9.24 20.26
N LEU A 52 17.40 -10.38 20.81
CA LEU A 52 16.04 -10.85 20.59
C LEU A 52 14.98 -9.89 21.17
N LEU A 53 15.28 -9.23 22.29
CA LEU A 53 14.40 -8.25 22.93
C LEU A 53 14.16 -7.02 22.05
N LEU A 54 15.15 -6.65 21.23
CA LEU A 54 15.05 -5.51 20.30
C LEU A 54 14.39 -5.88 18.97
N ARG A 55 14.11 -7.16 18.72
CA ARG A 55 13.55 -7.64 17.44
C ARG A 55 12.32 -6.83 16.97
N PRO A 56 11.32 -6.49 17.81
CA PRO A 56 10.18 -5.70 17.35
C PRO A 56 10.57 -4.30 16.89
N GLN A 57 11.51 -3.65 17.59
CA GLN A 57 12.00 -2.31 17.25
C GLN A 57 12.81 -2.35 15.96
N VAL A 58 13.76 -3.29 15.83
CA VAL A 58 14.56 -3.47 14.61
C VAL A 58 13.65 -3.69 13.40
N ARG A 59 12.65 -4.58 13.54
CA ARG A 59 11.68 -4.83 12.47
C ARG A 59 10.94 -3.56 12.05
N SER A 60 10.44 -2.80 13.03
CA SER A 60 9.70 -1.57 12.76
C SER A 60 10.56 -0.56 12.01
N THR A 61 11.79 -0.33 12.46
CA THR A 61 12.72 0.62 11.82
C THR A 61 13.09 0.19 10.41
N VAL A 62 13.38 -1.10 10.19
CA VAL A 62 13.69 -1.61 8.84
C VAL A 62 12.49 -1.45 7.90
N LEU A 63 11.27 -1.75 8.36
CA LEU A 63 10.07 -1.55 7.53
C LEU A 63 9.82 -0.08 7.20
N ALA A 64 10.05 0.83 8.15
CA ALA A 64 9.94 2.26 7.92
C ALA A 64 10.98 2.76 6.89
N GLU A 65 12.20 2.24 6.96
CA GLU A 65 13.26 2.55 5.99
C GLU A 65 12.92 2.02 4.59
N VAL A 66 12.34 0.81 4.49
CA VAL A 66 11.84 0.26 3.23
C VAL A 66 10.76 1.16 2.62
N ASP A 67 9.76 1.58 3.40
CA ASP A 67 8.72 2.50 2.93
C ASP A 67 9.33 3.84 2.45
N HIS A 68 10.25 4.42 3.21
CA HIS A 68 10.94 5.65 2.82
C HIS A 68 11.67 5.49 1.47
N ARG A 69 12.44 4.42 1.30
CA ARG A 69 13.20 4.16 0.06
C ARG A 69 12.30 3.81 -1.11
N PHE A 70 11.23 3.07 -0.89
CA PHE A 70 10.24 2.77 -1.94
C PHE A 70 9.60 4.05 -2.45
N ARG A 71 9.18 4.95 -1.57
CA ARG A 71 8.66 6.26 -1.97
C ARG A 71 9.69 7.08 -2.75
N ALA A 72 10.93 7.12 -2.28
CA ALA A 72 12.01 7.84 -2.96
C ALA A 72 12.35 7.25 -4.34
N ALA A 73 12.21 5.93 -4.51
CA ALA A 73 12.45 5.22 -5.76
C ALA A 73 11.22 5.14 -6.69
N GLY A 74 10.06 5.69 -6.29
CA GLY A 74 8.83 5.61 -7.07
C GLY A 74 8.23 4.20 -7.14
N ILE A 75 8.53 3.33 -6.16
CA ILE A 75 7.98 1.97 -6.07
C ILE A 75 6.63 2.04 -5.38
N GLU A 76 5.58 1.69 -6.13
CA GLU A 76 4.21 1.65 -5.63
C GLU A 76 3.94 0.37 -4.82
N ILE A 77 3.43 0.55 -3.60
CA ILE A 77 2.86 -0.51 -2.77
C ILE A 77 1.36 -0.61 -3.12
N PRO A 78 0.93 -1.69 -3.80
CA PRO A 78 -0.44 -1.79 -4.27
C PRO A 78 -1.40 -2.00 -3.09
N PHE A 79 -2.58 -1.40 -3.17
CA PHE A 79 -3.71 -1.78 -2.33
C PHE A 79 -4.43 -2.99 -2.95
N PRO A 80 -5.04 -3.87 -2.14
CA PRO A 80 -5.83 -4.97 -2.66
C PRO A 80 -6.89 -4.47 -3.64
N GLN A 81 -6.86 -4.95 -4.88
CA GLN A 81 -7.85 -4.58 -5.88
C GLN A 81 -9.02 -5.56 -5.82
N ARG A 82 -10.25 -5.02 -5.87
CA ARG A 82 -11.48 -5.80 -5.96
C ARG A 82 -12.27 -5.33 -7.16
N ASP A 83 -12.39 -6.20 -8.17
CA ASP A 83 -13.20 -5.92 -9.34
C ASP A 83 -14.65 -6.32 -9.09
N LEU A 84 -15.56 -5.34 -9.13
CA LEU A 84 -17.00 -5.56 -9.04
C LEU A 84 -17.60 -5.69 -10.45
N HIS A 85 -17.99 -6.91 -10.82
CA HIS A 85 -18.72 -7.18 -12.05
C HIS A 85 -20.23 -7.14 -11.79
N LEU A 86 -20.87 -6.02 -12.10
CA LEU A 86 -22.32 -5.86 -11.99
C LEU A 86 -23.02 -6.51 -13.19
N ARG A 87 -23.74 -7.61 -12.95
CA ARG A 87 -24.48 -8.33 -14.01
C ARG A 87 -25.85 -7.73 -14.30
N SER A 88 -26.44 -7.07 -13.31
CA SER A 88 -27.69 -6.33 -13.42
C SER A 88 -27.71 -5.24 -12.36
N VAL A 89 -28.38 -4.14 -12.68
CA VAL A 89 -28.64 -3.05 -11.75
C VAL A 89 -30.16 -2.91 -11.68
N ASP A 90 -30.71 -2.84 -10.48
CA ASP A 90 -32.13 -2.62 -10.29
C ASP A 90 -32.54 -1.28 -10.92
N SER A 91 -33.62 -1.28 -11.70
CA SER A 91 -34.09 -0.11 -12.43
C SER A 91 -34.49 1.04 -11.49
N GLY A 92 -34.99 0.74 -10.30
CA GLY A 92 -35.29 1.75 -9.28
C GLY A 92 -34.04 2.44 -8.73
N VAL A 93 -32.92 1.72 -8.63
CA VAL A 93 -31.61 2.29 -8.26
C VAL A 93 -31.06 3.21 -9.35
N VAL A 94 -31.19 2.82 -10.62
CA VAL A 94 -30.81 3.66 -11.77
C VAL A 94 -31.64 4.94 -11.80
N GLU A 95 -32.95 4.83 -11.61
CA GLU A 95 -33.87 5.97 -11.62
C GLU A 95 -33.65 6.92 -10.42
N ALA A 96 -33.22 6.39 -9.27
CA ALA A 96 -32.84 7.21 -8.11
C ALA A 96 -31.52 7.97 -8.34
N LEU A 97 -30.54 7.34 -8.99
CA LEU A 97 -29.24 7.95 -9.31
C LEU A 97 -29.36 9.05 -10.38
N LEU A 98 -30.21 8.86 -11.39
CA LEU A 98 -30.43 9.83 -12.47
C LEU A 98 -31.18 11.11 -12.00
N ARG A 99 -31.90 11.04 -10.87
CA ARG A 99 -32.63 12.15 -10.27
C ARG A 99 -31.79 13.06 -9.35
N GLY A 100 -30.47 12.98 -9.41
CA GLY A 100 -29.52 13.56 -8.44
C GLY A 100 -29.84 14.96 -7.86
N ARG A 101 -29.89 15.00 -6.52
CA ARG A 101 -29.81 16.12 -5.54
C ARG A 101 -30.91 17.21 -5.56
N PRO A 102 -31.57 17.50 -4.41
CA PRO A 102 -32.40 18.70 -4.30
C PRO A 102 -31.49 19.94 -4.39
N ALA A 103 -31.80 20.83 -5.31
CA ALA A 103 -31.24 22.17 -5.32
C ALA A 103 -31.60 22.83 -3.98
N ARG A 104 -30.58 23.11 -3.15
CA ARG A 104 -30.73 24.05 -2.04
C ARG A 104 -30.80 25.44 -2.66
N GLY A 105 -32.02 25.88 -2.98
CA GLY A 105 -32.32 27.22 -3.44
C GLY A 105 -32.75 28.08 -2.27
N ASP A 106 -31.81 28.85 -1.73
CA ASP A 106 -32.09 30.02 -0.91
C ASP A 106 -32.90 31.01 -1.76
N GLY A 107 -34.05 31.47 -1.27
CA GLY A 107 -34.87 32.41 -2.04
C GLY A 107 -36.24 32.77 -1.48
N GLU A 108 -36.40 32.86 -0.15
CA GLU A 108 -37.59 33.50 0.42
C GLU A 108 -37.36 35.02 0.45
N SER A 109 -37.83 35.72 -0.58
CA SER A 109 -37.93 37.18 -0.60
C SER A 109 -39.22 37.64 0.13
N PRO A 110 -39.20 38.80 0.82
CA PRO A 110 -40.19 39.16 1.82
C PRO A 110 -41.53 39.62 1.20
N PRO A 111 -42.64 39.61 1.97
CA PRO A 111 -43.96 39.92 1.44
C PRO A 111 -44.11 41.40 1.08
N PRO A 112 -44.92 41.73 0.05
CA PRO A 112 -45.15 43.11 -0.35
C PRO A 112 -46.07 43.86 0.65
N ARG A 113 -45.86 45.18 0.68
CA ARG A 113 -46.40 46.18 1.63
C ARG A 113 -47.90 46.17 1.84
#